data_AF-A0A4Q5WX62-F1
#
_entry.id   AF-A0A4Q5WX62-F1
#
_cell.length_a   1.000
_cell.length_b   1.000
_cell.length_c   1.000
_cell.angle_alpha   90.00
_cell.angle_beta   90.00
_cell.angle_gamma   90.00
#
_symmetry.space_group_name_H-M   'P 1'
#
loop_
_entity.id
_entity.type
_entity.pdbx_description
1 polymer ?
#
loop_
_entity_poly.entity_id
_entity_poly.type
_entity_poly.pdbx_seq_one_letter_code
_entity_poly.pdbx_strand_id
1 'polypeptide(L)' 'MILDSLNGTELELHTAQCKQAFEEAFAGGRPYEEVNSRYQEFRALQAALNRRVAARHVAERENRGSSIANGAPSASPGTP' A
#
# COMPACT_ATOMS: atom_id res chain seq x y z
N MET A 1 6.51 10.38 14.40
CA MET A 1 5.76 10.81 13.20
C MET A 1 4.58 9.86 13.04
N ILE A 2 3.33 10.34 13.14
CA ILE A 2 2.14 9.47 13.03
C ILE A 2 1.77 9.38 11.55
N LEU A 3 2.30 8.37 10.86
CA LEU A 3 2.05 8.13 9.44
C LEU A 3 0.60 7.72 9.14
N ASP A 4 -0.15 7.37 10.18
CA ASP A 4 -1.54 6.95 10.09
C ASP A 4 -2.52 8.13 9.88
N SER A 5 -2.12 9.36 10.22
CA SER A 5 -2.99 10.54 10.08
C SER A 5 -2.91 11.24 8.72
N LEU A 6 -1.95 10.87 7.87
CA LEU A 6 -1.79 11.46 6.53
C LEU A 6 -2.83 10.89 5.58
N ASN A 7 -3.46 11.73 4.76
CA ASN A 7 -4.34 11.23 3.70
C ASN A 7 -3.52 10.43 2.65
N GLY A 8 -4.15 9.53 1.88
CA GLY A 8 -3.45 8.70 0.89
C GLY A 8 -2.58 9.52 -0.07
N THR A 9 -3.12 10.63 -0.56
CA THR A 9 -2.43 11.59 -1.44
C THR A 9 -1.26 12.31 -0.75
N GLU A 10 -1.40 12.64 0.54
CA GLU A 10 -0.32 13.27 1.30
C GLU A 10 0.82 12.28 1.57
N LEU A 11 0.49 11.02 1.82
CA LEU A 11 1.47 9.96 2.00
C LEU A 11 2.26 9.69 0.71
N GLU A 12 1.59 9.70 -0.45
CA GLU A 12 2.25 9.62 -1.77
C GLU A 12 3.16 10.82 -2.02
N LEU A 13 2.66 12.03 -1.78
CA LEU A 13 3.42 13.26 -1.96
C LEU A 13 4.65 13.29 -1.05
N HIS A 14 4.50 12.89 0.21
CA HIS A 14 5.60 12.86 1.18
C HIS A 14 6.63 11.77 0.83
N THR A 15 6.18 10.62 0.32
CA THR A 15 7.06 9.56 -0.19
C THR A 15 7.87 10.06 -1.40
N ALA A 16 7.23 10.78 -2.33
CA ALA A 16 7.90 11.37 -3.49
C ALA A 16 8.95 12.42 -3.10
N GLN A 17 8.63 13.29 -2.14
CA GLN A 17 9.57 14.27 -1.60
C GLN A 17 10.78 13.59 -0.93
N CYS A 18 10.55 12.55 -0.12
CA CYS A 18 11.66 11.81 0.50
C CYS A 18 12.53 11.08 -0.52
N LYS A 19 11.92 10.54 -1.59
CA LYS A 19 12.66 9.92 -2.70
C LYS A 19 13.57 10.95 -3.37
N GLN A 20 13.03 12.13 -3.69
CA GLN A 20 13.78 13.20 -4.33
C GLN A 20 14.94 13.67 -3.44
N ALA A 21 14.70 13.90 -2.16
CA ALA A 21 15.75 14.29 -1.21
C ALA A 21 16.86 13.23 -1.06
N PHE A 22 16.50 11.94 -1.12
CA PHE A 22 17.46 10.84 -1.15
C PHE A 22 18.29 10.87 -2.45
N GLU A 23 17.64 11.01 -3.61
CA GLU A 23 18.32 11.06 -4.91
C GLU A 23 19.25 12.27 -5.02
N GLU A 24 18.83 13.44 -4.51
CA GLU A 24 19.65 14.65 -4.44
C GLU A 24 20.84 14.47 -3.49
N ALA A 25 20.64 13.86 -2.32
CA ALA A 25 21.73 13.59 -1.39
C ALA A 25 22.74 12.58 -1.96
N PHE A 26 22.25 11.54 -2.64
CA PHE A 26 23.08 10.55 -3.31
C PHE A 26 23.87 11.17 -4.48
N ALA A 27 23.20 11.91 -5.36
CA ALA A 27 23.82 12.58 -6.50
C ALA A 27 24.78 13.69 -6.08
N GLY A 28 24.47 14.39 -4.98
CA GLY A 28 25.30 15.43 -4.39
C GLY A 28 26.53 14.90 -3.64
N GLY A 29 26.76 13.59 -3.60
CA GLY A 29 27.92 12.98 -2.94
C GLY A 29 27.91 13.20 -1.43
N ARG A 30 26.72 13.30 -0.81
CA ARG A 30 26.59 13.44 0.64
C ARG A 30 27.15 12.21 1.35
N PRO A 31 27.60 12.35 2.61
CA PRO A 31 28.12 11.23 3.38
C PRO A 31 27.10 10.10 3.47
N TYR A 32 27.62 8.87 3.44
CA TYR A 32 26.81 7.64 3.45
C TYR A 32 25.78 7.62 4.58
N GLU A 33 26.13 8.10 5.77
CA GLU A 33 25.21 8.15 6.92
C GLU A 33 23.98 9.02 6.64
N GLU A 34 24.17 10.17 5.98
CA GLU A 34 23.08 11.09 5.62
C GLU A 34 22.19 10.47 4.53
N VAL A 35 22.80 9.89 3.50
CA VAL A 35 22.08 9.18 2.43
C VAL A 35 21.32 7.97 2.98
N ASN A 36 21.94 7.19 3.87
CA ASN A 36 21.34 6.01 4.48
C ASN A 36 20.17 6.39 5.41
N SER A 37 20.28 7.47 6.18
CA SER A 37 19.18 7.98 7.00
C SER A 37 17.97 8.36 6.12
N ARG A 38 18.20 9.10 5.02
CA ARG A 38 17.16 9.49 4.06
C ARG A 38 16.54 8.28 3.36
N TYR A 39 17.36 7.30 3.01
CA TYR A 39 16.91 6.04 2.43
C TYR A 39 16.00 5.27 3.40
N GLN A 40 16.35 5.19 4.69
CA GLN A 40 15.53 4.51 5.69
C GLN A 40 14.17 5.19 5.89
N GLU A 41 14.14 6.52 5.94
CA GLU A 41 12.87 7.29 5.99
C GLU A 41 11.99 7.02 4.76
N PHE A 42 12.58 7.09 3.55
CA PHE A 42 11.86 6.75 2.31
C PHE A 42 11.30 5.32 2.36
N ARG A 43 12.10 4.34 2.79
CA ARG A 43 11.68 2.93 2.85
C ARG A 43 10.56 2.70 3.86
N ALA A 44 10.55 3.42 4.98
CA ALA A 44 9.48 3.36 5.98
C ALA A 44 8.17 3.93 5.43
N LEU A 45 8.23 5.07 4.74
CA LEU A 45 7.08 5.70 4.08
C LEU A 45 6.50 4.81 2.98
N GLN A 46 7.36 4.25 2.14
CA GLN A 46 6.95 3.34 1.07
C GLN A 46 6.32 2.06 1.61
N ALA A 47 6.81 1.54 2.74
CA ALA A 47 6.19 0.40 3.42
C ALA A 47 4.80 0.73 3.97
N ALA A 48 4.61 1.93 4.52
CA ALA A 48 3.29 2.39 4.99
C ALA A 48 2.30 2.56 3.83
N LEU A 49 2.75 3.11 2.70
CA LEU A 49 1.95 3.24 1.48
C LEU A 49 1.53 1.85 0.95
N ASN A 50 2.48 0.93 0.82
CA ASN A 50 2.20 -0.43 0.34
C ASN A 50 1.21 -1.17 1.23
N ARG A 51 1.29 -1.01 2.56
CA ARG A 51 0.31 -1.61 3.48
C ARG A 51 -1.10 -1.08 3.23
N ARG A 52 -1.27 0.23 2.97
CA ARG A 52 -2.57 0.83 2.67
C ARG A 52 -3.13 0.39 1.33
N VAL A 53 -2.29 0.33 0.29
CA VAL A 53 -2.69 -0.17 -1.04
C VAL A 53 -3.06 -1.65 -0.95
N ALA A 54 -2.25 -2.47 -0.27
CA ALA A 54 -2.52 -3.89 -0.08
C ALA A 54 -3.83 -4.12 0.70
N ALA A 55 -4.06 -3.38 1.79
CA ALA A 55 -5.30 -3.47 2.56
C ALA A 55 -6.54 -3.12 1.70
N ARG A 56 -6.43 -2.08 0.86
CA ARG A 56 -7.50 -1.71 -0.09
C ARG A 56 -7.76 -2.79 -1.14
N HIS A 57 -6.71 -3.41 -1.69
CA HIS A 57 -6.85 -4.51 -2.65
C HIS A 57 -7.46 -5.78 -2.02
N VAL A 58 -7.16 -6.07 -0.76
CA VAL A 58 -7.78 -7.19 -0.03
C VAL A 58 -9.26 -6.91 0.22
N ALA A 59 -9.61 -5.70 0.65
CA ALA A 59 -11.00 -5.29 0.84
C ALA A 59 -11.82 -5.33 -0.48
N GLU A 60 -11.24 -4.92 -1.61
CA GLU A 60 -11.88 -5.05 -2.93
C GLU A 60 -12.10 -6.51 -3.35
N ARG A 61 -11.17 -7.41 -3.01
CA ARG A 61 -11.30 -8.84 -3.31
C ARG A 61 -12.42 -9.51 -2.49
N GLU A 62 -12.56 -9.18 -1.22
CA GLU A 62 -13.67 -9.70 -0.39
C GLU A 62 -15.04 -9.19 -0.86
N ASN A 63 -15.11 -7.94 -1.34
CA ASN A 63 -16.35 -7.37 -1.86
C ASN A 63 -16.79 -8.03 -3.18
N ARG A 64 -15.85 -8.38 -4.07
CA ARG A 64 -16.17 -9.15 -5.30
C ARG A 64 -16.43 -10.64 -5.04
N GLY A 65 -15.84 -11.22 -4.00
CA GLY A 65 -16.07 -12.61 -3.60
C GLY A 65 -17.45 -12.85 -2.98
N SER A 66 -18.08 -11.82 -2.41
CA SER A 66 -19.38 -11.95 -1.71
C SER A 66 -20.61 -11.84 -2.62
N SER A 67 -20.45 -11.46 -3.89
CA SER A 67 -21.58 -11.23 -4.80
C SER A 67 -21.98 -12.44 -5.66
N ILE A 68 -21.46 -13.64 -5.38
CA ILE A 68 -21.74 -14.89 -6.15
C ILE A 68 -22.29 -16.02 -5.28
N ALA A 69 -23.12 -15.73 -4.27
CA ALA A 69 -23.71 -16.76 -3.39
C ALA A 69 -25.25 -16.73 -3.29
N ASN A 70 -25.97 -16.01 -4.18
CA ASN A 70 -27.43 -16.07 -4.20
C ASN A 70 -27.96 -16.11 -5.64
N GLY A 71 -28.09 -17.33 -6.16
CA GLY A 71 -28.70 -17.63 -7.44
C GLY A 71 -28.83 -19.13 -7.64
N ALA A 72 -29.76 -19.76 -6.92
CA ALA A 72 -30.16 -21.15 -7.14
C ALA A 72 -30.74 -21.35 -8.56
N PRO A 73 -30.73 -22.59 -9.10
CA PRO A 73 -31.95 -23.40 -9.03
C PRO A 73 -31.65 -24.85 -8.59
N SER A 74 -32.40 -25.36 -7.62
CA SER A 74 -33.57 -26.22 -7.81
C SER A 74 -33.29 -27.61 -8.40
N ALA A 75 -33.52 -28.60 -7.52
CA ALA A 75 -34.15 -29.89 -7.77
C ALA A 75 -33.45 -30.89 -8.70
N SER A 76 -33.01 -32.01 -8.10
CA SER A 76 -33.37 -33.34 -8.59
C SER A 76 -33.43 -34.33 -7.42
N PRO A 77 -34.63 -34.78 -7.01
CA PRO A 77 -34.78 -35.84 -6.03
C PRO A 77 -34.57 -37.19 -6.73
N GLY A 78 -33.45 -37.84 -6.43
CA GLY A 78 -33.27 -39.26 -6.73
C GLY A 78 -34.12 -40.08 -5.74
N THR A 79 -35.20 -40.65 -6.23
CA THR A 79 -36.06 -41.61 -5.52
C THR A 79 -36.18 -42.84 -6.41
N PRO A 80 -36.53 -44.00 -5.84
CA PRO A 80 -35.87 -44.76 -4.78
C PRO A 80 -34.89 -45.82 -5.31
#